data_AF-A0A5E4KA67-F1
#
_entry.id   AF-A0A5E4KA67-F1
#
_cell.length_a   1.000
_cell.length_b   1.000
_cell.length_c   1.000
_cell.angle_alpha   90.00
_cell.angle_beta   90.00
_cell.angle_gamma   90.00
#
_symmetry.space_group_name_H-M   'P 1'
#
loop_
_entity.id
_entity.type
_entity.pdbx_description
1 polymer ?
#
loop_
_entity_poly.entity_id
_entity_poly.type
_entity_poly.pdbx_seq_one_letter_code
_entity_poly.pdbx_strand_id
1 'polypeptide(L)'
;MLNKIFNLIVVILLFAVLFVAIDDSFKVWAGKDEVNYIGVNAIAGPDKGGIFSDFIFPFEVLSLLLLAALIGALYIAKKEA
;
A
#
# COMPACT_ATOMS: atom_id res chain seq x y z
N MET A 1 1.66 -25.70 -19.67
CA MET A 1 0.93 -25.91 -18.40
C MET A 1 1.79 -25.65 -17.17
N LEU A 2 3.08 -26.01 -17.20
CA LEU A 2 4.03 -25.79 -16.10
C LEU A 2 4.10 -24.33 -15.60
N ASN A 3 4.16 -23.34 -16.51
CA ASN A 3 4.15 -21.91 -16.12
C ASN A 3 2.87 -21.48 -15.40
N LYS A 4 1.72 -22.07 -15.74
CA LYS A 4 0.45 -21.77 -15.05
C LYS A 4 0.45 -22.32 -13.63
N ILE A 5 1.03 -23.51 -13.45
CA ILE A 5 1.20 -24.15 -12.13
C ILE A 5 2.19 -23.36 -11.27
N PHE A 6 3.31 -22.93 -11.86
CA PHE A 6 4.29 -22.10 -11.16
C PHE A 6 3.71 -20.75 -10.71
N ASN A 7 2.98 -20.07 -11.59
CA ASN A 7 2.30 -18.82 -11.25
C ASN A 7 1.25 -19.02 -10.14
N LEU A 8 0.52 -20.14 -10.15
CA LEU A 8 -0.44 -20.47 -9.10
C LEU A 8 0.26 -20.68 -7.75
N ILE A 9 1.41 -21.36 -7.73
CA ILE A 9 2.21 -21.56 -6.51
C ILE A 9 2.68 -20.21 -5.96
N VAL A 10 3.17 -19.31 -6.82
CA VAL A 10 3.60 -17.97 -6.42
C VAL A 10 2.43 -17.16 -5.80
N VAL A 11 1.24 -17.23 -6.39
CA VAL A 11 0.05 -16.56 -5.85
C VAL A 11 -0.35 -17.12 -4.49
N ILE A 12 -0.33 -18.45 -4.32
CA ILE A 12 -0.65 -19.09 -3.04
C ILE A 12 0.36 -18.71 -1.96
N LEU A 13 1.65 -18.68 -2.29
CA LEU A 13 2.70 -18.26 -1.37
C LEU A 13 2.55 -16.79 -0.96
N LEU A 14 2.26 -15.90 -1.92
CA LEU A 14 1.99 -14.50 -1.63
C LEU A 14 0.78 -14.34 -0.69
N PHE A 15 -0.30 -15.09 -0.93
CA PHE A 15 -1.49 -15.05 -0.11
C PHE A 15 -1.23 -15.56 1.32
N ALA A 16 -0.42 -16.62 1.46
CA ALA A 16 0.00 -17.13 2.77
C ALA A 16 0.84 -16.12 3.55
N VAL A 17 1.79 -15.44 2.89
CA VAL A 17 2.60 -14.39 3.52
C VAL A 17 1.75 -13.21 3.97
N LEU A 18 0.81 -12.75 3.13
CA LEU A 18 -0.11 -11.68 3.48
C LEU A 18 -1.01 -12.06 4.66
N PHE A 19 -1.51 -13.29 4.69
CA PHE A 19 -2.32 -13.80 5.80
C PHE A 19 -1.54 -13.83 7.11
N VAL A 20 -0.31 -14.33 7.10
CA VAL A 20 0.58 -14.34 8.27
C VAL A 20 0.91 -12.92 8.73
N ALA A 21 1.18 -12.00 7.80
CA ALA A 21 1.45 -10.60 8.14
C ALA A 21 0.26 -9.92 8.83
N ILE A 22 -0.97 -10.23 8.39
CA ILE A 22 -2.19 -9.73 9.02
C ILE A 22 -2.37 -10.35 10.41
N ASP A 23 -2.26 -11.68 10.55
CA ASP A 23 -2.39 -12.36 11.85
C ASP A 23 -1.35 -11.86 12.87
N ASP A 24 -0.11 -11.67 12.43
CA ASP A 24 0.97 -11.17 13.27
C ASP A 24 0.76 -9.70 13.63
N SER A 25 0.22 -8.89 12.71
CA SER A 25 -0.18 -7.51 13.04
C SER A 25 -1.23 -7.47 14.14
N PHE A 26 -2.18 -8.42 14.17
CA PHE A 26 -3.12 -8.53 15.29
C PHE A 26 -2.42 -8.89 16.59
N LYS A 27 -1.44 -9.80 16.59
CA LYS A 27 -0.68 -10.17 17.81
C LYS A 27 0.18 -9.03 18.34
N VAL A 28 0.85 -8.27 17.46
CA VAL A 28 1.66 -7.11 17.82
C VAL A 28 0.79 -5.96 18.38
N TRP A 29 -0.44 -5.83 17.90
CA TRP A 29 -1.38 -4.79 18.37
C TRP A 29 -2.23 -5.24 19.58
N ALA A 30 -2.50 -6.54 19.73
CA ALA A 30 -3.29 -7.12 20.82
C ALA A 30 -2.45 -7.56 22.04
N GLY A 31 -1.12 -7.61 21.92
CA GLY A 31 -0.19 -7.99 22.99
C GLY A 31 0.18 -6.88 23.98
N LYS A 32 -0.58 -5.78 24.03
CA LYS A 32 -0.42 -4.76 25.08
C LYS A 32 -1.57 -4.94 26.08
N ASP A 33 -1.22 -5.21 27.34
CA ASP A 33 -2.18 -5.35 28.45
C ASP A 33 -3.04 -4.08 28.66
N GLU A 34 -2.62 -2.96 28.07
CA GLU A 34 -3.39 -1.73 28.00
C GLU A 34 -3.49 -1.25 26.56
N VAL A 35 -4.71 -0.98 26.11
CA VAL A 35 -4.99 -0.29 24.85
C VAL A 35 -4.38 1.11 24.98
N ASN A 36 -3.16 1.28 24.52
CA ASN A 36 -2.54 2.58 24.44
C ASN A 36 -3.30 3.34 23.36
N TYR A 37 -4.30 4.13 23.78
CA TYR A 37 -5.14 4.91 22.87
C TYR A 37 -4.26 5.99 22.24
N ILE A 38 -3.61 5.65 21.14
CA ILE A 38 -2.93 6.63 20.30
C ILE A 38 -4.03 7.34 19.53
N GLY A 39 -4.61 8.37 20.14
CA GLY A 39 -5.65 9.18 19.51
C GLY A 39 -5.14 9.74 18.19
N VAL A 40 -6.05 10.01 17.25
CA VAL A 40 -5.72 10.59 15.94
C VAL A 40 -4.85 11.85 16.08
N ASN A 41 -5.05 12.63 17.14
CA ASN A 41 -4.23 13.80 17.46
C ASN A 41 -2.77 13.49 17.82
N ALA A 42 -2.46 12.29 18.32
CA ALA A 42 -1.10 11.87 18.64
C ALA A 42 -0.32 11.35 17.41
N ILE A 43 -1.03 10.91 16.36
CA ILE A 43 -0.46 10.41 15.09
C ILE A 43 -0.48 11.47 13.98
N ALA A 44 -1.52 12.31 13.96
CA ALA A 44 -1.84 13.26 12.89
C ALA A 44 -2.25 14.63 13.43
N GLY A 45 -1.84 14.97 14.66
CA GLY A 45 -2.07 16.31 15.22
C GLY A 45 -1.32 17.39 14.45
N PRO A 46 -1.77 18.66 14.53
CA PRO A 46 -1.23 19.79 13.76
C PRO A 46 0.29 20.00 13.91
N ASP A 47 0.88 19.56 15.03
CA ASP A 47 2.32 19.73 15.33
C ASP A 47 3.18 18.48 15.07
N LYS A 48 2.59 17.38 14.60
CA LYS A 48 3.28 16.07 14.55
C LYS A 48 3.86 15.72 13.19
N GLY A 49 3.56 16.50 12.15
CA GLY A 49 3.87 16.10 10.80
C GLY A 49 3.08 14.86 10.40
N GLY A 50 2.96 14.61 9.12
CA GLY A 50 2.18 13.50 8.61
C GLY A 50 2.33 13.36 7.12
N ILE A 51 1.91 12.23 6.57
CA ILE A 51 2.05 11.97 5.13
C ILE A 51 1.37 13.06 4.27
N PHE A 52 0.32 13.69 4.80
CA PHE A 52 -0.41 14.77 4.14
C PHE A 52 0.06 16.18 4.53
N SER A 53 1.10 16.32 5.34
CA SER A 53 1.72 17.60 5.72
C SER A 53 3.18 17.68 5.22
N ASP A 54 3.99 16.68 5.55
CA ASP A 54 5.44 16.69 5.31
C ASP A 54 5.80 16.27 3.89
N PHE A 55 4.88 15.55 3.22
CA PHE A 55 5.11 14.96 1.90
C PHE A 55 4.13 15.47 0.83
N ILE A 56 3.49 16.62 1.06
CA ILE A 56 2.54 17.23 0.10
C ILE A 56 3.18 17.35 -1.29
N PHE A 57 4.38 17.94 -1.36
CA PHE A 57 5.07 18.15 -2.63
C PHE A 57 5.50 16.84 -3.33
N PRO A 58 6.13 15.87 -2.64
CA PRO A 58 6.34 14.53 -3.20
C PRO A 58 5.07 13.85 -3.74
N PHE A 59 3.94 13.93 -3.01
CA PHE A 59 2.68 13.36 -3.46
C PHE A 59 2.11 14.06 -4.69
N GLU A 60 2.25 15.38 -4.78
CA GLU A 60 1.85 16.15 -5.96
C GLU A 60 2.62 15.70 -7.19
N VAL A 61 3.95 15.59 -7.10
CA VAL A 61 4.79 15.12 -8.21
C VAL A 61 4.46 13.67 -8.59
N LEU A 62 4.25 12.79 -7.59
CA LEU A 62 3.86 11.40 -7.83
C LEU A 62 2.51 11.31 -8.56
N SER A 63 1.55 12.17 -8.21
CA SER A 63 0.23 12.20 -8.86
C SER A 63 0.33 12.58 -10.35
N LEU A 64 1.17 13.57 -10.68
CA LEU A 64 1.42 13.98 -12.07
C LEU A 64 2.12 12.87 -12.86
N LEU A 65 3.09 12.18 -12.25
CA LEU A 65 3.77 11.05 -12.86
C LEU A 65 2.78 9.91 -13.19
N LEU A 66 1.91 9.56 -12.24
CA LEU A 66 0.90 8.52 -12.44
C LEU A 66 -0.11 8.91 -13.51
N LEU A 67 -0.52 10.18 -13.55
CA LEU A 67 -1.40 10.71 -14.59
C LEU A 67 -0.76 10.61 -15.98
N ALA A 68 0.51 11.00 -16.12
CA ALA A 68 1.25 10.89 -17.37
C ALA A 68 1.39 9.42 -17.81
N ALA A 69 1.67 8.51 -16.87
CA ALA A 69 1.73 7.08 -17.14
C ALA A 69 0.39 6.52 -17.64
N LEU A 70 -0.73 6.93 -17.04
CA LEU A 70 -2.08 6.54 -17.46
C LEU A 70 -2.39 7.01 -18.89
N ILE A 71 -2.09 8.29 -19.19
CA ILE A 71 -2.29 8.85 -20.54
C ILE A 71 -1.44 8.08 -21.56
N GLY A 72 -0.18 7.80 -21.23
CA GLY A 72 0.73 7.02 -22.08
C GLY A 72 0.22 5.61 -22.35
N ALA A 73 -0.24 4.91 -21.31
CA ALA A 73 -0.84 3.58 -21.43
C ALA A 73 -2.08 3.59 -22.33
N LEU A 74 -2.96 4.59 -22.18
CA LEU A 74 -4.17 4.72 -22.99
C LEU A 74 -3.85 5.05 -24.46
N TYR A 75 -2.83 5.87 -24.71
CA TYR A 75 -2.35 6.15 -26.06
C TYR A 75 -1.82 4.89 -26.76
N ILE A 76 -1.01 4.09 -26.06
CA ILE A 76 -0.50 2.81 -26.58
C ILE A 76 -1.66 1.86 -26.87
N ALA A 77 -2.59 1.69 -25.93
CA ALA A 77 -3.76 0.84 -26.10
C ALA A 77 -4.63 1.27 -27.29
N LYS A 78 -4.79 2.58 -27.54
CA LYS A 78 -5.50 3.11 -28.71
C LYS A 78 -4.79 2.88 -30.03
N LYS A 79 -3.47 2.71 -30.04
CA LYS A 79 -2.70 2.44 -31.25
C LYS A 79 -2.77 0.97 -31.67
N GLU A 80 -2.99 0.08 -30.71
CA GLU A 80 -3.08 -1.37 -30.93
C GLU A 80 -4.49 -1.86 -31.27
N ALA A 81 -5.53 -1.04 -31.03
CA ALA A 81 -6.92 -1.28 -31.39
C ALA A 81 -7.27 -0.68 -32.76
#